data_AF-A0A7D9E7E3-F1
#
_entry.id   AF-A0A7D9E7E3-F1
#
_cell.length_a   1.000
_cell.length_b   1.000
_cell.length_c   1.000
_cell.angle_alpha   90.00
_cell.angle_beta   90.00
_cell.angle_gamma   90.00
#
_symmetry.space_group_name_H-M   'P 1'
#
loop_
_entity.id
_entity.type
_entity.pdbx_description
1 polymer ?
#
loop_
_entity_poly.entity_id
_entity_poly.type
_entity_poly.pdbx_seq_one_letter_code
_entity_poly.pdbx_strand_id
1 'polypeptide(L)'
;MLAQAHSNAIAQVHACGQELAFPSRLLAGPVLPSSASLSLQQLPNNPPAAGLAAPARPTLGLITPVAAVTPLVLEEFTRELATYPLSKRRYVLDGIRLGFRVGWEPDRVSLRSRTSNMRSASDHPDVVDAYLSSELAARRVAGPFTSPPVPLLHVSPFGVIPKNHQPGKWRLILDLSSPAGHSVNDGIPKDPYSLHYVKVDDAIRALVDLGPGALMAKFDVKAAYRNIPIHPDDRYLLGMK
;
A
#
# COMPACT_ATOMS: atom_id res chain seq x y z
N MET A 1 17.24 -19.05 -20.20
CA MET A 1 16.45 -18.24 -21.17
C MET A 1 16.19 -16.91 -20.47
N LEU A 2 17.06 -15.94 -20.74
CA LEU A 2 17.16 -14.66 -20.01
C LEU A 2 15.99 -13.75 -20.40
N ALA A 3 15.22 -13.31 -19.40
CA ALA A 3 14.17 -12.32 -19.62
C ALA A 3 14.83 -10.96 -19.86
N GLN A 4 14.76 -10.46 -21.09
CA GLN A 4 15.09 -9.07 -21.40
C GLN A 4 14.09 -8.16 -20.66
N ALA A 5 14.50 -7.62 -19.52
CA ALA A 5 13.74 -6.64 -18.74
C ALA A 5 13.62 -5.26 -19.43
N HIS A 6 14.21 -5.08 -20.61
CA HIS A 6 14.32 -3.78 -21.27
C HIS A 6 13.07 -3.29 -22.03
N SER A 7 11.95 -4.04 -22.02
CA SER A 7 10.75 -3.62 -22.79
C SER A 7 9.39 -3.91 -22.14
N ASN A 8 9.32 -4.69 -21.07
CA ASN A 8 8.07 -5.26 -20.62
C ASN A 8 7.56 -4.61 -19.32
N ALA A 9 6.28 -4.24 -19.30
CA ALA A 9 5.67 -3.63 -18.13
C ALA A 9 5.47 -4.65 -17.00
N ILE A 10 5.61 -4.20 -15.76
CA ILE A 10 5.45 -4.98 -14.55
C ILE A 10 4.50 -4.23 -13.62
N ALA A 11 3.59 -4.92 -12.91
CA ALA A 11 2.68 -4.30 -11.96
C ALA A 11 2.93 -4.84 -10.54
N GLN A 12 3.14 -3.94 -9.58
CA GLN A 12 3.26 -4.31 -8.18
C GLN A 12 1.88 -4.54 -7.57
N VAL A 13 1.70 -5.67 -6.86
CA VAL A 13 0.41 -6.05 -6.27
C VAL A 13 0.32 -5.83 -4.75
N HIS A 14 1.41 -5.31 -4.16
CA HIS A 14 1.55 -4.95 -2.75
C HIS A 14 1.96 -3.51 -2.55
N ALA A 15 1.77 -3.02 -1.32
CA ALA A 15 2.37 -1.77 -0.88
C ALA A 15 3.89 -1.78 -1.10
N CYS A 16 4.41 -0.73 -1.75
CA CYS A 16 5.84 -0.49 -1.87
C CYS A 16 6.33 0.30 -0.64
N GLY A 17 7.60 0.14 -0.28
CA GLY A 17 8.21 0.71 0.93
C GLY A 17 8.45 2.23 0.90
N GLN A 18 7.55 3.01 0.30
CA GLN A 18 7.40 4.43 0.58
C GLN A 18 5.98 4.66 1.09
N GLU A 19 5.90 5.35 2.24
CA GLU A 19 4.75 5.50 3.13
C GLU A 19 3.39 5.42 2.40
N LEU A 20 2.75 4.24 2.46
CA LEU A 20 1.31 4.21 2.47
C LEU A 20 0.88 4.81 3.79
N ALA A 21 0.67 6.11 3.76
CA ALA A 21 -0.01 6.74 4.84
C ALA A 21 -1.41 6.14 4.96
N PHE A 22 -1.80 5.81 6.19
CA PHE A 22 -3.15 5.39 6.52
C PHE A 22 -3.90 6.59 7.08
N PRO A 23 -5.24 6.59 7.05
CA PRO A 23 -5.97 7.72 7.56
C PRO A 23 -5.72 8.02 9.03
N SER A 24 -5.36 9.28 9.28
CA SER A 24 -4.95 9.90 10.56
C SER A 24 -5.91 9.63 11.72
N ARG A 25 -7.16 9.22 11.43
CA ARG A 25 -8.17 8.90 12.46
C ARG A 25 -7.95 7.56 13.17
N LEU A 26 -6.82 6.88 12.96
CA LEU A 26 -6.57 5.55 13.54
C LEU A 26 -6.14 5.52 15.01
N LEU A 27 -5.70 6.62 15.63
CA LEU A 27 -5.28 6.60 17.04
C LEU A 27 -6.34 7.15 18.00
N ALA A 28 -7.19 6.26 18.47
CA ALA A 28 -7.82 6.35 19.79
C ALA A 28 -8.14 4.92 20.20
N GLY A 29 -7.43 4.42 21.21
CA GLY A 29 -7.80 3.19 21.92
C GLY A 29 -9.11 3.39 22.70
N PRO A 30 -9.66 2.32 23.30
CA PRO A 30 -10.94 2.39 23.98
C PRO A 30 -10.85 3.30 25.22
N VAL A 31 -11.66 4.36 25.23
CA VAL A 31 -12.02 5.10 26.45
C VAL A 31 -13.36 4.54 26.91
N LEU A 32 -13.40 3.99 28.13
CA LEU A 32 -14.62 3.53 28.81
C LEU A 32 -15.51 4.73 29.21
N PRO A 33 -16.83 4.51 29.40
CA PRO A 33 -17.83 5.48 28.99
C PRO A 33 -18.07 6.56 30.04
N SER A 34 -18.35 7.79 29.56
CA SER A 34 -19.07 8.78 30.34
C SER A 34 -20.19 9.37 29.48
N SER A 35 -21.35 9.40 30.09
CA SER A 35 -22.66 9.71 29.53
C SER A 35 -22.74 11.14 29.01
N ALA A 36 -23.24 11.31 27.78
CA ALA A 36 -23.95 12.51 27.38
C ALA A 36 -24.81 12.19 26.14
N SER A 37 -26.13 12.22 26.32
CA SER A 37 -27.09 12.37 25.23
C SER A 37 -26.78 13.62 24.42
N LEU A 38 -26.94 13.58 23.09
CA LEU A 38 -27.40 14.73 22.30
C LEU A 38 -27.86 14.27 20.89
N SER A 39 -29.17 14.42 20.70
CA SER A 39 -30.01 14.64 19.51
C SER A 39 -29.56 14.25 18.10
N LEU A 40 -30.48 13.53 17.43
CA LEU A 40 -30.57 13.35 15.98
C LEU A 40 -30.49 14.68 15.22
N GLN A 41 -29.62 14.74 14.21
CA GLN A 41 -29.85 15.55 13.02
C GLN A 41 -29.68 14.66 11.78
N GLN A 42 -30.77 14.58 11.01
CA GLN A 42 -30.89 13.85 9.75
C GLN A 42 -29.95 14.43 8.68
N LEU A 43 -29.16 13.57 8.04
CA LEU A 43 -28.55 13.87 6.75
C LEU A 43 -29.60 13.69 5.64
N PRO A 44 -29.69 14.60 4.66
CA PRO A 44 -30.72 14.55 3.63
C PRO A 44 -30.48 13.39 2.65
N ASN A 45 -31.51 12.55 2.52
CA ASN A 45 -31.71 11.65 1.40
C ASN A 45 -31.85 12.47 0.11
N ASN A 46 -31.07 12.12 -0.92
CA ASN A 46 -31.50 12.35 -2.30
C ASN A 46 -31.08 11.14 -3.20
N PRO A 47 -31.96 10.71 -4.12
CA PRO A 47 -31.77 9.53 -4.97
C PRO A 47 -30.81 9.78 -6.15
N PRO A 48 -30.33 8.73 -6.85
CA PRO A 48 -29.30 8.87 -7.87
C PRO A 48 -29.86 9.40 -9.19
N ALA A 49 -29.17 10.39 -9.77
CA ALA A 49 -29.35 10.78 -11.15
C ALA A 49 -28.57 9.81 -12.07
N ALA A 50 -29.25 9.33 -13.10
CA ALA A 50 -28.78 8.37 -14.07
C ALA A 50 -27.71 8.94 -15.01
N GLY A 51 -26.84 8.04 -15.49
CA GLY A 51 -26.22 8.14 -16.81
C GLY A 51 -24.80 8.67 -16.86
N LEU A 52 -23.83 7.77 -16.65
CA LEU A 52 -22.56 7.73 -17.39
C LEU A 52 -22.07 6.28 -17.36
N ALA A 53 -21.81 5.74 -18.55
CA ALA A 53 -21.50 4.33 -18.77
C ALA A 53 -20.30 3.87 -17.93
N ALA A 54 -20.48 2.75 -17.22
CA ALA A 54 -19.40 2.08 -16.52
C ALA A 54 -18.33 1.63 -17.55
N PRO A 55 -17.04 1.90 -17.33
CA PRO A 55 -16.00 1.34 -18.18
C PRO A 55 -16.02 -0.18 -18.05
N ALA A 56 -15.84 -0.86 -19.19
CA ALA A 56 -15.87 -2.31 -19.30
C ALA A 56 -14.97 -2.99 -18.25
N ARG A 57 -15.51 -4.02 -17.59
CA ARG A 57 -14.77 -4.88 -16.66
C ARG A 57 -13.49 -5.40 -17.32
N PRO A 58 -12.29 -5.14 -16.76
CA PRO A 58 -11.08 -5.76 -17.26
C PRO A 58 -11.11 -7.27 -17.02
N THR A 59 -10.67 -8.02 -18.03
CA THR A 59 -10.49 -9.47 -18.05
C THR A 59 -9.76 -9.97 -16.78
N LEU A 60 -10.49 -10.70 -15.94
CA LEU A 60 -9.96 -11.43 -14.79
C LEU A 60 -9.00 -12.53 -15.27
N GLY A 61 -7.69 -12.38 -15.06
CA GLY A 61 -6.74 -13.48 -15.28
C GLY A 61 -5.26 -13.14 -15.20
N LEU A 62 -4.83 -11.90 -15.43
CA LEU A 62 -3.39 -11.57 -15.54
C LEU A 62 -2.69 -11.19 -14.23
N ILE A 63 -3.44 -10.78 -13.19
CA ILE A 63 -2.87 -10.23 -11.96
C ILE A 63 -3.37 -11.04 -10.75
N THR A 64 -2.46 -11.45 -9.89
CA THR A 64 -2.73 -12.30 -8.71
C THR A 64 -3.86 -11.73 -7.83
N PRO A 65 -4.88 -12.51 -7.46
CA PRO A 65 -5.98 -12.02 -6.62
C PRO A 65 -5.51 -11.69 -5.20
N VAL A 66 -6.23 -10.80 -4.51
CA VAL A 66 -5.89 -10.32 -3.15
C VAL A 66 -5.65 -11.45 -2.16
N ALA A 67 -6.54 -12.45 -2.14
CA ALA A 67 -6.44 -13.59 -1.24
C ALA A 67 -5.17 -14.44 -1.44
N ALA A 68 -4.55 -14.38 -2.62
CA ALA A 68 -3.34 -15.15 -2.93
C ALA A 68 -2.04 -14.37 -2.67
N VAL A 69 -2.14 -13.10 -2.26
CA VAL A 69 -0.97 -12.24 -2.04
C VAL A 69 -0.79 -11.87 -0.57
N THR A 70 -1.86 -11.75 0.22
CA THR A 70 -1.74 -11.37 1.64
C THR A 70 -1.62 -12.60 2.57
N PRO A 71 -0.68 -12.59 3.54
CA PRO A 71 -0.64 -13.59 4.61
C PRO A 71 -1.57 -13.24 5.78
N LEU A 72 -2.31 -12.12 5.71
CA LEU A 72 -3.19 -11.68 6.80
C LEU A 72 -4.43 -12.56 6.87
N VAL A 73 -4.70 -13.11 8.05
CA VAL A 73 -5.84 -14.02 8.28
C VAL A 73 -7.05 -13.20 8.68
N LEU A 74 -8.04 -13.09 7.78
CA LEU A 74 -9.23 -12.26 7.96
C LEU A 74 -10.02 -12.62 9.24
N GLU A 75 -10.13 -13.91 9.55
CA GLU A 75 -10.86 -14.42 10.72
C GLU A 75 -10.23 -13.94 12.03
N GLU A 76 -8.90 -14.06 12.13
CA GLU A 76 -8.13 -13.62 13.30
C GLU A 76 -8.28 -12.10 13.50
N PHE A 77 -8.13 -11.31 12.43
CA PHE A 77 -8.34 -9.87 12.50
C PHE A 77 -9.79 -9.49 12.84
N THR A 78 -10.77 -10.29 12.40
CA THR A 78 -12.19 -10.06 12.77
C THR A 78 -12.39 -10.22 14.28
N ARG A 79 -11.76 -11.23 14.88
CA ARG A 79 -11.82 -11.48 16.33
C ARG A 79 -11.09 -10.40 17.12
N GLU A 80 -9.84 -10.09 16.75
CA GLU A 80 -9.03 -9.10 17.48
C GLU A 80 -9.62 -7.68 17.41
N LEU A 81 -10.30 -7.33 16.31
CA LEU A 81 -10.91 -6.02 16.13
C LEU A 81 -12.35 -5.92 16.67
N ALA A 82 -12.84 -6.94 17.38
CA ALA A 82 -14.24 -7.03 17.85
C ALA A 82 -14.69 -5.91 18.80
N THR A 83 -13.75 -5.20 19.44
CA THR A 83 -14.02 -4.05 20.32
C THR A 83 -13.71 -2.70 19.66
N TYR A 84 -13.13 -2.69 18.46
CA TYR A 84 -12.76 -1.46 17.76
C TYR A 84 -13.99 -0.77 17.15
N PRO A 85 -13.95 0.58 16.98
CA PRO A 85 -14.99 1.32 16.27
C PRO A 85 -15.32 0.72 14.90
N LEU A 86 -16.61 0.65 14.57
CA LEU A 86 -17.11 -0.05 13.38
C LEU A 86 -16.44 0.42 12.09
N SER A 87 -16.24 1.73 11.92
CA SER A 87 -15.60 2.31 10.73
C SER A 87 -14.15 1.82 10.56
N LYS A 88 -13.37 1.77 11.65
CA LYS A 88 -11.98 1.28 11.64
C LYS A 88 -11.91 -0.21 11.36
N ARG A 89 -12.77 -0.99 12.03
CA ARG A 89 -12.87 -2.43 11.80
C ARG A 89 -13.20 -2.71 10.35
N ARG A 90 -14.20 -2.03 9.80
CA ARG A 90 -14.64 -2.23 8.42
C ARG A 90 -13.52 -1.92 7.43
N TYR A 91 -12.82 -0.80 7.61
CA TYR A 91 -11.67 -0.44 6.79
C TYR A 91 -10.60 -1.54 6.74
N VAL A 92 -10.20 -2.08 7.90
CA VAL A 92 -9.17 -3.13 7.96
C VAL A 92 -9.66 -4.44 7.35
N LEU A 93 -10.87 -4.88 7.69
CA LEU A 93 -11.42 -6.15 7.18
C LEU A 93 -11.68 -6.11 5.68
N ASP A 94 -12.20 -4.99 5.17
CA ASP A 94 -12.36 -4.79 3.73
C ASP A 94 -11.01 -4.70 3.03
N GLY A 95 -10.02 -4.02 3.63
CA GLY A 95 -8.67 -3.96 3.08
C GLY A 95 -7.99 -5.34 2.99
N ILE A 96 -8.15 -6.20 4.00
CA ILE A 96 -7.63 -7.57 3.97
C ILE A 96 -8.35 -8.40 2.90
N ARG A 97 -9.68 -8.25 2.79
CA ARG A 97 -10.51 -9.06 1.89
C ARG A 97 -10.41 -8.63 0.42
N LEU A 98 -10.41 -7.33 0.18
CA LEU A 98 -10.57 -6.70 -1.15
C LEU A 98 -9.31 -5.93 -1.59
N GLY A 99 -8.34 -5.75 -0.70
CA GLY A 99 -7.16 -4.93 -0.92
C GLY A 99 -7.35 -3.50 -0.41
N PHE A 100 -6.25 -2.88 0.02
CA PHE A 100 -6.24 -1.49 0.48
C PHE A 100 -6.14 -0.54 -0.72
N ARG A 101 -6.93 0.53 -0.69
CA ARG A 101 -6.83 1.63 -1.64
C ARG A 101 -5.57 2.44 -1.34
N VAL A 102 -4.89 2.91 -2.39
CA VAL A 102 -3.69 3.77 -2.29
C VAL A 102 -4.08 5.18 -1.84
N GLY A 103 -5.31 5.60 -2.14
CA GLY A 103 -5.81 6.92 -1.76
C GLY A 103 -5.53 8.02 -2.78
N TRP A 104 -5.16 7.63 -4.01
CA TRP A 104 -4.96 8.57 -5.11
C TRP A 104 -6.29 9.12 -5.63
N GLU A 105 -6.34 10.44 -5.83
CA GLU A 105 -7.52 11.15 -6.34
C GLU A 105 -7.27 11.66 -7.78
N PRO A 106 -8.10 11.27 -8.77
CA PRO A 106 -7.88 11.62 -10.18
C PRO A 106 -7.97 13.11 -10.48
N ASP A 107 -8.76 13.86 -9.71
CA ASP A 107 -8.98 15.29 -9.95
C ASP A 107 -7.81 16.16 -9.46
N ARG A 108 -6.87 15.58 -8.67
CA ARG A 108 -5.73 16.31 -8.12
C ARG A 108 -4.56 16.45 -9.09
N VAL A 109 -4.30 15.41 -9.87
CA VAL A 109 -3.11 15.34 -10.70
C VAL A 109 -3.33 14.53 -11.96
N SER A 110 -2.82 15.05 -13.08
CA SER A 110 -2.68 14.25 -14.30
C SER A 110 -1.35 13.50 -14.25
N LEU A 111 -1.41 12.17 -14.16
CA LEU A 111 -0.22 11.31 -14.10
C LEU A 111 0.60 11.38 -15.39
N ARG A 112 1.93 11.42 -15.25
CA ARG A 112 2.86 11.32 -16.39
C ARG A 112 3.86 10.19 -16.18
N SER A 113 3.64 9.08 -16.87
CA SER A 113 4.56 7.93 -16.83
C SER A 113 5.96 8.31 -17.29
N ARG A 114 6.97 7.73 -16.64
CA ARG A 114 8.35 7.84 -17.10
C ARG A 114 8.65 6.82 -18.21
N THR A 115 9.57 7.21 -19.08
CA THR A 115 10.06 6.37 -20.19
C THR A 115 11.38 5.68 -19.88
N SER A 116 12.05 6.05 -18.79
CA SER A 116 13.34 5.50 -18.37
C SER A 116 13.45 5.38 -16.85
N ASN A 117 14.25 4.41 -16.42
CA ASN A 117 14.62 4.20 -15.02
C ASN A 117 15.78 5.11 -14.58
N MET A 118 16.06 5.11 -13.28
CA MET A 118 17.23 5.77 -12.72
C MET A 118 18.51 5.09 -13.22
N ARG A 119 19.60 5.86 -13.33
CA ARG A 119 20.91 5.35 -13.78
C ARG A 119 21.38 4.13 -12.96
N SER A 120 21.11 4.09 -11.66
CA SER A 120 21.54 2.94 -10.85
C SER A 120 20.90 1.61 -11.26
N ALA A 121 19.70 1.62 -11.84
CA ALA A 121 19.08 0.40 -12.39
C ALA A 121 19.80 -0.08 -13.66
N SER A 122 20.26 0.84 -14.51
CA SER A 122 21.04 0.47 -15.71
C SER A 122 22.47 0.06 -15.39
N ASP A 123 23.06 0.63 -14.33
CA ASP A 123 24.43 0.32 -13.91
C ASP A 123 24.53 -1.05 -13.21
N HIS A 124 23.40 -1.57 -12.69
CA HIS A 124 23.33 -2.82 -11.93
C HIS A 124 22.16 -3.73 -12.39
N PRO A 125 22.16 -4.18 -13.65
CA PRO A 125 21.04 -4.95 -14.21
C PRO A 125 20.87 -6.33 -13.54
N ASP A 126 21.98 -6.96 -13.12
CA ASP A 126 21.99 -8.24 -12.39
C ASP A 126 21.26 -8.15 -11.05
N VAL A 127 21.44 -7.03 -10.33
CA VAL A 127 20.74 -6.75 -9.08
C VAL A 127 19.24 -6.58 -9.31
N VAL A 128 18.86 -5.87 -10.37
CA VAL A 128 17.46 -5.64 -10.75
C VAL A 128 16.79 -6.97 -11.12
N ASP A 129 17.40 -7.75 -11.99
CA ASP A 129 16.85 -9.04 -12.46
C ASP A 129 16.69 -10.02 -11.30
N ALA A 130 17.68 -10.12 -10.42
CA ALA A 130 17.61 -10.97 -9.23
C ALA A 130 16.50 -10.52 -8.28
N TYR A 131 16.35 -9.21 -8.06
CA TYR A 131 15.28 -8.67 -7.23
C TYR A 131 13.90 -8.97 -7.82
N LEU A 132 13.66 -8.63 -9.09
CA LEU A 132 12.37 -8.86 -9.77
C LEU A 132 12.01 -10.33 -9.81
N SER A 133 12.97 -11.21 -10.09
CA SER A 133 12.77 -12.67 -10.04
C SER A 133 12.29 -13.15 -8.66
N SER A 134 12.86 -12.59 -7.59
CA SER A 134 12.45 -12.94 -6.22
C SER A 134 11.05 -12.44 -5.86
N GLU A 135 10.65 -11.28 -6.37
CA GLU A 135 9.32 -10.71 -6.15
C GLU A 135 8.26 -11.45 -6.97
N LEU A 136 8.59 -11.87 -8.21
CA LEU A 136 7.75 -12.72 -9.06
C LEU A 136 7.53 -14.10 -8.44
N ALA A 137 8.60 -14.76 -7.97
CA ALA A 137 8.50 -16.06 -7.30
C ALA A 137 7.62 -16.00 -6.05
N ALA A 138 7.64 -14.87 -5.35
CA ALA A 138 6.77 -14.62 -4.20
C ALA A 138 5.38 -14.08 -4.57
N ARG A 139 5.04 -14.00 -5.86
CA ARG A 139 3.77 -13.49 -6.40
C ARG A 139 3.43 -12.05 -5.98
N ARG A 140 4.45 -11.28 -5.59
CA ARG A 140 4.29 -9.89 -5.14
C ARG A 140 4.29 -8.86 -6.26
N VAL A 141 4.69 -9.32 -7.42
CA VAL A 141 4.78 -8.59 -8.68
C VAL A 141 4.18 -9.49 -9.75
N ALA A 142 3.53 -8.91 -10.74
CA ALA A 142 3.01 -9.61 -11.91
C ALA A 142 3.66 -9.08 -13.20
N GLY A 143 3.91 -9.97 -14.15
CA GLY A 143 4.65 -9.70 -15.38
C GLY A 143 5.91 -10.57 -15.48
N PRO A 144 6.90 -10.18 -16.30
CA PRO A 144 6.85 -9.10 -17.28
C PRO A 144 5.75 -9.31 -18.33
N PHE A 145 5.01 -8.26 -18.68
CA PHE A 145 3.96 -8.30 -19.69
C PHE A 145 4.44 -7.68 -21.00
N THR A 146 4.12 -8.31 -22.13
CA THR A 146 4.43 -7.80 -23.48
C THR A 146 3.59 -6.58 -23.86
N SER A 147 2.46 -6.38 -23.19
CA SER A 147 1.60 -5.20 -23.28
C SER A 147 1.03 -4.86 -21.90
N PRO A 148 0.64 -3.61 -21.61
CA PRO A 148 0.07 -3.25 -20.32
C PRO A 148 -1.08 -4.19 -19.91
N PRO A 149 -1.03 -4.81 -18.72
CA PRO A 149 -2.04 -5.77 -18.26
C PRO A 149 -3.37 -5.11 -17.87
N VAL A 150 -3.35 -3.79 -17.64
CA VAL A 150 -4.50 -2.96 -17.30
C VAL A 150 -4.45 -1.67 -18.10
N PRO A 151 -5.61 -1.09 -18.46
CA PRO A 151 -5.66 0.24 -19.05
C PRO A 151 -5.01 1.28 -18.13
N LEU A 152 -4.44 2.32 -18.73
CA LEU A 152 -3.90 3.49 -18.01
C LEU A 152 -2.80 3.16 -16.98
N LEU A 153 -2.08 2.03 -17.13
CA LEU A 153 -0.95 1.69 -16.27
C LEU A 153 0.06 2.86 -16.22
N HIS A 154 0.14 3.49 -15.05
CA HIS A 154 1.15 4.49 -14.75
C HIS A 154 2.47 3.79 -14.44
N VAL A 155 3.55 4.28 -15.06
CA VAL A 155 4.89 3.74 -14.88
C VAL A 155 5.74 4.76 -14.14
N SER A 156 6.13 4.40 -12.92
CA SER A 156 7.09 5.16 -12.13
C SER A 156 8.51 4.61 -12.34
N PRO A 157 9.55 5.45 -12.35
CA PRO A 157 10.91 4.99 -12.53
C PRO A 157 11.37 4.27 -11.26
N PHE A 158 12.28 3.31 -11.41
CA PHE A 158 12.94 2.71 -10.26
C PHE A 158 14.46 2.79 -10.36
N GLY A 159 15.13 2.61 -9.22
CA GLY A 159 16.57 2.51 -9.09
C GLY A 159 16.95 1.48 -8.04
N VAL A 160 18.23 1.12 -7.97
CA VAL A 160 18.77 0.31 -6.87
C VAL A 160 19.76 1.11 -6.04
N ILE A 161 19.80 0.81 -4.74
CA ILE A 161 20.74 1.40 -3.78
C ILE A 161 21.29 0.29 -2.87
N PRO A 162 22.60 0.27 -2.57
CA PRO A 162 23.16 -0.69 -1.63
C PRO A 162 22.60 -0.46 -0.22
N LYS A 163 22.42 -1.53 0.54
CA LYS A 163 22.05 -1.43 1.96
C LYS A 163 23.27 -1.07 2.79
N ASN A 164 23.17 0.03 3.53
CA ASN A 164 24.18 0.42 4.51
C ASN A 164 24.47 -0.76 5.46
N HIS A 165 25.76 -1.00 5.69
CA HIS A 165 26.28 -2.07 6.56
C HIS A 165 25.88 -3.51 6.16
N GLN A 166 25.43 -3.74 4.92
CA GLN A 166 25.13 -5.08 4.40
C GLN A 166 25.73 -5.26 2.99
N PRO A 167 27.04 -5.55 2.89
CA PRO A 167 27.71 -5.76 1.60
C PRO A 167 26.99 -6.78 0.72
N GLY A 168 26.82 -6.47 -0.56
CA GLY A 168 26.14 -7.32 -1.53
C GLY A 168 24.60 -7.36 -1.39
N LYS A 169 24.00 -6.63 -0.44
CA LYS A 169 22.55 -6.48 -0.35
C LYS A 169 22.10 -5.14 -0.92
N TRP A 170 21.05 -5.18 -1.72
CA TRP A 170 20.50 -4.02 -2.41
C TRP A 170 19.03 -3.80 -2.05
N ARG A 171 18.55 -2.58 -2.27
CA ARG A 171 17.12 -2.22 -2.25
C ARG A 171 16.76 -1.66 -3.61
N LEU A 172 15.68 -2.17 -4.19
CA LEU A 172 15.00 -1.50 -5.28
C LEU A 172 14.09 -0.41 -4.69
N ILE A 173 14.19 0.80 -5.24
CA ILE A 173 13.37 1.95 -4.89
C ILE A 173 12.51 2.27 -6.10
N LEU A 174 11.19 2.12 -5.96
CA LEU A 174 10.20 2.64 -6.91
C LEU A 174 9.88 4.07 -6.52
N ASP A 175 10.14 5.02 -7.42
CA ASP A 175 9.97 6.45 -7.12
C ASP A 175 8.58 6.93 -7.52
N LEU A 176 7.67 6.82 -6.56
CA LEU A 176 6.28 7.26 -6.67
C LEU A 176 6.12 8.79 -6.57
N SER A 177 7.23 9.53 -6.45
CA SER A 177 7.28 11.00 -6.39
C SER A 177 7.78 11.63 -7.69
N SER A 178 8.00 10.83 -8.74
CA SER A 178 8.51 11.30 -10.03
C SER A 178 7.53 11.05 -11.19
N PRO A 179 7.35 12.01 -12.11
CA PRO A 179 7.84 13.39 -12.04
C PRO A 179 7.06 14.22 -11.01
N ALA A 180 7.74 15.15 -10.34
CA ALA A 180 7.09 16.07 -9.40
C ALA A 180 5.94 16.86 -10.07
N GLY A 181 4.82 16.99 -9.37
CA GLY A 181 3.58 17.57 -9.86
C GLY A 181 2.76 16.67 -10.78
N HIS A 182 3.23 15.46 -11.07
CA HIS A 182 2.62 14.49 -11.99
C HIS A 182 2.79 13.03 -11.54
N SER A 183 3.18 12.83 -10.28
CA SER A 183 3.48 11.53 -9.70
C SER A 183 2.28 10.95 -8.97
N VAL A 184 2.38 9.67 -8.56
CA VAL A 184 1.35 9.03 -7.72
C VAL A 184 1.20 9.77 -6.40
N ASN A 185 2.30 10.12 -5.75
CA ASN A 185 2.26 10.78 -4.45
C ASN A 185 1.66 12.19 -4.51
N ASP A 186 1.76 12.90 -5.65
CA ASP A 186 1.12 14.21 -5.83
C ASP A 186 -0.42 14.13 -5.82
N GLY A 187 -0.98 12.97 -6.18
CA GLY A 187 -2.42 12.72 -6.19
C GLY A 187 -2.99 12.22 -4.86
N ILE A 188 -2.15 11.99 -3.85
CA ILE A 188 -2.60 11.52 -2.53
C ILE A 188 -2.77 12.73 -1.61
N PRO A 189 -3.99 13.02 -1.10
CA PRO A 189 -4.23 14.13 -0.19
C PRO A 189 -3.49 13.93 1.13
N LYS A 190 -2.87 14.97 1.70
CA LYS A 190 -2.08 14.81 2.94
C LYS A 190 -2.93 14.65 4.21
N ASP A 191 -4.04 15.39 4.31
CA ASP A 191 -4.84 15.46 5.53
C ASP A 191 -5.47 14.13 5.97
N PRO A 192 -6.13 13.36 5.07
CA PRO A 192 -6.69 12.06 5.43
C PRO A 192 -5.62 10.96 5.40
N TYR A 193 -4.33 11.29 5.32
CA TYR A 193 -3.21 10.36 5.21
C TYR A 193 -2.00 10.92 5.99
N SER A 194 -2.21 11.46 7.18
CA SER A 194 -1.12 11.84 8.06
C SER A 194 -0.73 10.65 8.95
N LEU A 195 0.58 10.38 9.02
CA LEU A 195 1.13 9.33 9.85
C LEU A 195 1.41 9.86 11.25
N HIS A 196 0.82 9.21 12.26
CA HIS A 196 1.11 9.46 13.65
C HIS A 196 1.92 8.29 14.23
N TYR A 197 3.18 8.56 14.56
CA TYR A 197 4.03 7.59 15.23
C TYR A 197 3.77 7.60 16.74
N VAL A 198 3.79 6.42 17.35
CA VAL A 198 3.82 6.29 18.83
C VAL A 198 5.11 6.92 19.33
N LYS A 199 5.04 7.75 20.36
CA LYS A 199 6.21 8.42 20.93
C LYS A 199 6.94 7.50 21.89
N VAL A 200 8.23 7.75 22.07
CA VAL A 200 9.04 7.06 23.08
C VAL A 200 8.45 7.28 24.48
N ASP A 201 7.96 8.49 24.76
CA ASP A 201 7.31 8.82 26.03
C ASP A 201 6.04 7.98 26.28
N ASP A 202 5.31 7.61 25.24
CA ASP A 202 4.12 6.75 25.38
C ASP A 202 4.54 5.34 25.81
N ALA A 203 5.61 4.82 25.21
CA ALA A 203 6.18 3.53 25.59
C ALA A 203 6.78 3.54 27.00
N ILE A 204 7.47 4.62 27.39
CA ILE A 204 8.02 4.78 28.74
C ILE A 204 6.89 4.80 29.77
N ARG A 205 5.83 5.59 29.52
CA ARG A 205 4.67 5.64 30.42
C ARG A 205 4.04 4.26 30.59
N ALA A 206 3.81 3.54 29.49
CA ALA A 206 3.29 2.18 29.55
C ALA A 206 4.17 1.23 30.39
N LEU A 207 5.50 1.36 30.32
CA LEU A 207 6.42 0.55 31.11
C LEU A 207 6.40 0.90 32.60
N VAL A 208 6.35 2.19 32.92
CA VAL A 208 6.23 2.66 34.31
C VAL A 208 4.93 2.17 34.93
N ASP A 209 3.83 2.24 34.18
CA ASP A 209 2.51 1.80 34.64
C ASP A 209 2.43 0.27 34.87
N LEU A 210 3.17 -0.52 34.08
CA LEU A 210 3.29 -1.97 34.29
C LEU A 210 4.09 -2.34 35.54
N GLY A 211 4.98 -1.44 35.99
CA GLY A 211 5.71 -1.55 37.24
C GLY A 211 6.91 -2.52 37.24
N PRO A 212 7.59 -2.65 38.39
CA PRO A 212 8.74 -3.53 38.54
C PRO A 212 8.42 -5.00 38.27
N GLY A 213 9.29 -5.69 37.54
CA GLY A 213 9.10 -7.10 37.17
C GLY A 213 8.34 -7.34 35.87
N ALA A 214 7.94 -6.28 35.16
CA ALA A 214 7.35 -6.38 33.83
C ALA A 214 8.30 -7.06 32.83
N LEU A 215 7.74 -7.97 32.03
CA LEU A 215 8.45 -8.67 30.96
C LEU A 215 8.10 -8.02 29.61
N MET A 216 9.10 -7.85 28.74
CA MET A 216 8.91 -7.30 27.40
C MET A 216 9.38 -8.30 26.34
N ALA A 217 8.58 -8.46 25.29
CA ALA A 217 8.98 -9.12 24.05
C ALA A 217 8.81 -8.16 22.87
N LYS A 218 9.75 -8.18 21.93
CA LYS A 218 9.68 -7.43 20.68
C LYS A 218 9.58 -8.40 19.52
N PHE A 219 8.56 -8.20 18.69
CA PHE A 219 8.38 -8.92 17.43
C PHE A 219 8.62 -7.97 16.26
N ASP A 220 9.44 -8.40 15.32
CA ASP A 220 9.67 -7.68 14.06
C ASP A 220 8.91 -8.37 12.93
N VAL A 221 7.98 -7.64 12.30
CA VAL A 221 7.22 -8.18 11.16
C VAL A 221 8.08 -8.05 9.91
N LYS A 222 8.68 -9.17 9.51
CA LYS A 222 9.46 -9.24 8.27
C LYS A 222 8.62 -8.77 7.08
N ALA A 223 9.17 -7.81 6.34
CA ALA A 223 8.59 -7.33 5.10
C ALA A 223 7.14 -6.80 5.24
N ALA A 224 6.80 -6.16 6.36
CA ALA A 224 5.43 -5.75 6.72
C ALA A 224 4.59 -5.14 5.59
N TYR A 225 5.13 -4.19 4.81
CA TYR A 225 4.39 -3.57 3.69
C TYR A 225 3.99 -4.59 2.61
N ARG A 226 4.83 -5.58 2.36
CA ARG A 226 4.56 -6.65 1.40
C ARG A 226 3.51 -7.64 1.88
N ASN A 227 3.05 -7.53 3.13
CA ASN A 227 1.91 -8.31 3.63
C ASN A 227 0.58 -7.59 3.35
N ILE A 228 0.63 -6.30 3.02
CA ILE A 228 -0.56 -5.47 2.77
C ILE A 228 -0.93 -5.58 1.28
N PRO A 229 -2.10 -6.14 0.93
CA PRO A 229 -2.54 -6.26 -0.45
C PRO A 229 -3.05 -4.92 -0.99
N ILE A 230 -2.76 -4.60 -2.25
CA ILE A 230 -3.34 -3.43 -2.92
C ILE A 230 -4.64 -3.81 -3.63
N HIS A 231 -5.64 -2.96 -3.49
CA HIS A 231 -6.93 -3.09 -4.16
C HIS A 231 -6.73 -3.18 -5.68
N PRO A 232 -7.36 -4.14 -6.38
CA PRO A 232 -7.19 -4.32 -7.82
C PRO A 232 -7.32 -3.03 -8.64
N ASP A 233 -8.31 -2.20 -8.29
CA ASP A 233 -8.59 -0.94 -8.98
C ASP A 233 -7.47 0.09 -8.87
N ASP A 234 -6.54 -0.02 -7.93
CA ASP A 234 -5.44 0.95 -7.76
C ASP A 234 -4.09 0.39 -8.25
N ARG A 235 -4.03 -0.86 -8.70
CA ARG A 235 -2.76 -1.48 -9.14
C ARG A 235 -2.18 -0.86 -10.41
N TYR A 236 -3.01 -0.18 -11.20
CA TYR A 236 -2.54 0.58 -12.37
C TYR A 236 -1.63 1.75 -11.96
N LEU A 237 -1.63 2.18 -10.69
CA LEU A 237 -0.74 3.24 -10.20
C LEU A 237 0.69 2.75 -9.92
N LEU A 238 0.90 1.43 -9.84
CA LEU A 238 2.13 0.83 -9.35
C LEU A 238 2.90 0.08 -10.44
N GLY A 239 2.91 0.62 -11.66
CA GLY A 239 3.63 0.07 -12.79
C GLY A 239 5.13 0.40 -12.76
N MET A 240 5.92 -0.54 -13.29
CA MET A 240 7.37 -0.44 -13.52
C MET A 240 7.66 -0.87 -14.96
N LYS A 241 8.70 -0.31 -15.57
CA LYS A 241 9.16 -0.67 -16.91
C LYS A 241 10.67 -0.58 -16.97
#